data_AF-A0A7S2IPM7-F1
#
_entry.id   AF-A0A7S2IPM7-F1
#
_cell.length_a   1.000
_cell.length_b   1.000
_cell.length_c   1.000
_cell.angle_alpha   90.00
_cell.angle_beta   90.00
_cell.angle_gamma   90.00
#
_symmetry.space_group_name_H-M   'P 1'
#
loop_
_entity.id
_entity.type
_entity.pdbx_description
1 polymer ?
#
loop_
_entity_poly.entity_id
_entity_poly.type
_entity_poly.pdbx_seq_one_letter_code
_entity_poly.pdbx_strand_id
1 'polypeptide(L)'
;VAQRQQSIRATSGLIPSPLTSTDARVVLLGHSAGGWLARAICLDEEWARKHVRAIVSLGAPQLGPPPDVADQTRGTVTNLNLRAPGAFLSSAGSSSLVNSVAYVTVASGRIVGDASAPPGSTARTAYNSYK
;
A
#
# COMPACT_ATOMS: atom_id res chain seq x y z
N VAL A 1 55.05 3.73 9.53
CA VAL A 1 53.87 3.04 8.96
C VAL A 1 52.64 3.87 9.30
N ALA A 2 52.18 4.71 8.36
CA ALA A 2 51.05 5.62 8.56
C ALA A 2 49.90 5.20 7.64
N GLN A 3 48.76 4.87 8.25
CA GLN A 3 47.56 4.36 7.60
C GLN A 3 46.85 5.49 6.83
N ARG A 4 46.75 5.33 5.51
CA ARG A 4 46.04 6.27 4.62
C ARG A 4 44.55 5.92 4.63
N GLN A 5 43.74 6.61 5.42
CA GLN A 5 42.29 6.54 5.31
C GLN A 5 41.87 7.28 4.03
N GLN A 6 41.35 6.56 3.03
CA GLN A 6 40.66 7.15 1.89
C GLN A 6 39.21 7.40 2.28
N SER A 7 38.84 8.66 2.48
CA SER A 7 37.44 9.05 2.60
C SER A 7 36.81 9.12 1.20
N ILE A 8 35.76 8.34 1.00
CA ILE A 8 34.92 8.42 -0.20
C ILE A 8 34.10 9.71 -0.08
N ARG A 9 34.45 10.74 -0.86
CA ARG A 9 33.63 11.95 -1.01
C ARG A 9 32.41 11.62 -1.87
N ALA A 10 31.24 11.51 -1.25
CA ALA A 10 29.98 11.52 -1.98
C ALA A 10 29.82 12.88 -2.68
N THR A 11 29.57 12.84 -3.98
CA THR A 11 29.37 14.00 -4.85
C THR A 11 28.07 14.73 -4.49
N SER A 12 28.14 15.75 -3.64
CA SER A 12 27.02 16.63 -3.25
C SER A 12 26.53 17.59 -4.37
N GLY A 13 26.60 17.21 -5.65
CA GLY A 13 26.55 18.17 -6.77
C GLY A 13 25.43 18.02 -7.80
N LEU A 14 24.50 17.06 -7.70
CA LEU A 14 23.58 16.75 -8.82
C LEU A 14 22.09 16.65 -8.48
N ILE A 15 21.65 17.10 -7.29
CA ILE A 15 20.23 17.13 -6.96
C ILE A 15 19.80 18.60 -6.84
N PRO A 16 18.93 19.12 -7.74
CA PRO A 16 18.41 20.49 -7.64
C PRO A 16 17.73 20.73 -6.28
N SER A 17 17.79 21.98 -5.84
CA SER A 17 17.49 22.42 -4.48
C SER A 17 16.01 22.70 -4.09
N PRO A 18 14.93 22.20 -4.73
CA PRO A 18 13.60 22.26 -4.12
C PRO A 18 13.24 21.06 -3.24
N LEU A 19 14.11 20.04 -3.11
CA LEU A 19 13.88 18.89 -2.23
C LEU A 19 14.12 19.16 -0.73
N THR A 20 14.41 20.41 -0.35
CA THR A 20 14.59 20.84 1.04
C THR A 20 13.27 21.16 1.74
N SER A 21 12.14 21.12 1.05
CA SER A 21 10.82 21.07 1.69
C SER A 21 10.58 19.67 2.25
N THR A 22 10.83 19.51 3.55
CA THR A 22 10.62 18.25 4.29
C THR A 22 9.15 17.91 4.52
N ASP A 23 8.22 18.72 4.01
CA ASP A 23 6.77 18.57 4.18
C ASP A 23 6.08 17.93 2.96
N ALA A 24 6.84 17.50 1.94
CA ALA A 24 6.30 16.84 0.77
C ALA A 24 5.82 15.41 1.12
N ARG A 25 4.50 15.20 1.08
CA ARG A 25 3.89 13.86 1.20
C ARG A 25 4.06 13.06 -0.09
N VAL A 26 4.22 11.75 0.04
CA VAL A 26 4.47 10.81 -1.07
C VAL A 26 3.22 10.05 -1.49
N VAL A 27 3.20 9.61 -2.75
CA VAL A 27 2.25 8.61 -3.23
C VAL A 27 2.95 7.26 -3.26
N LEU A 28 2.41 6.27 -2.55
CA LEU A 28 2.92 4.92 -2.53
C LEU A 28 2.26 4.12 -3.65
N LEU A 29 3.05 3.72 -4.65
CA LEU A 29 2.61 2.82 -5.72
C LEU A 29 3.10 1.39 -5.44
N GLY A 30 2.17 0.48 -5.17
CA GLY A 30 2.47 -0.92 -4.84
C GLY A 30 1.86 -1.89 -5.84
N HIS A 31 2.69 -2.67 -6.53
CA HIS A 31 2.23 -3.75 -7.42
C HIS A 31 2.26 -5.10 -6.70
N SER A 32 1.22 -5.93 -6.91
CA SER A 32 1.09 -7.26 -6.31
C SER A 32 1.32 -7.20 -4.79
N ALA A 33 2.32 -7.90 -4.25
CA ALA A 33 2.68 -7.85 -2.84
C ALA A 33 2.94 -6.44 -2.30
N GLY A 34 3.50 -5.56 -3.13
CA GLY A 34 3.77 -4.18 -2.77
C GLY A 34 2.52 -3.39 -2.38
N GLY A 35 1.34 -3.75 -2.90
CA GLY A 35 0.09 -3.05 -2.59
C GLY A 35 -0.34 -3.23 -1.13
N TRP A 36 -0.30 -4.46 -0.60
CA TRP A 36 -0.62 -4.69 0.81
C TRP A 36 0.54 -4.33 1.74
N LEU A 37 1.80 -4.35 1.28
CA LEU A 37 2.92 -3.77 2.05
C LEU A 37 2.78 -2.25 2.21
N ALA A 38 2.34 -1.55 1.17
CA ALA A 38 2.05 -0.12 1.24
C ALA A 38 0.88 0.20 2.18
N ARG A 39 -0.06 -0.73 2.39
CA ARG A 39 -1.07 -0.61 3.46
C ARG A 39 -0.50 -0.90 4.84
N ALA A 40 0.40 -1.88 4.94
CA ALA A 40 1.01 -2.27 6.22
C ALA A 40 1.86 -1.17 6.84
N ILE A 41 2.59 -0.37 6.05
CA ILE A 41 3.33 0.78 6.57
C ILE A 41 2.40 1.82 7.22
N CYS A 42 1.14 1.88 6.79
CA CYS A 42 0.14 2.79 7.33
C CYS A 42 -0.46 2.36 8.67
N LEU A 43 -0.08 1.20 9.20
CA LEU A 43 -0.41 0.81 10.57
C LEU A 43 0.22 1.75 11.60
N ASP A 44 1.30 2.45 11.24
CA ASP A 44 1.72 3.67 11.91
C ASP A 44 0.90 4.85 11.36
N GLU A 45 -0.26 5.10 11.98
CA GLU A 45 -1.20 6.09 11.48
C GLU A 45 -0.64 7.51 11.50
N GLU A 46 0.10 7.88 12.55
CA GLU A 46 0.66 9.22 12.70
C GLU A 46 1.68 9.47 11.58
N TRP A 47 2.60 8.53 11.40
CA TRP A 47 3.57 8.61 10.31
C TRP A 47 2.88 8.66 8.94
N ALA A 48 1.88 7.81 8.70
CA ALA A 48 1.20 7.76 7.42
C ALA A 48 0.41 9.03 7.10
N ARG A 49 -0.31 9.57 8.08
CA ARG A 49 -1.04 10.84 7.89
C ARG A 49 -0.09 12.01 7.64
N LYS A 50 1.11 11.98 8.23
CA LYS A 50 2.13 13.02 8.00
C LYS A 50 2.84 12.89 6.66
N HIS A 51 3.11 11.66 6.19
CA HIS A 51 4.02 11.44 5.06
C HIS A 51 3.38 10.86 3.80
N VAL A 52 2.21 10.21 3.89
CA VAL A 52 1.59 9.51 2.75
C VAL A 52 0.36 10.26 2.28
N ARG A 53 0.34 10.70 1.02
CA ARG A 53 -0.80 11.36 0.39
C ARG A 53 -1.83 10.37 -0.14
N ALA A 54 -1.33 9.28 -0.74
CA ALA A 54 -2.16 8.26 -1.37
C ALA A 54 -1.43 6.92 -1.44
N ILE A 55 -2.22 5.85 -1.49
CA ILE A 55 -1.78 4.50 -1.83
C ILE A 55 -2.48 4.12 -3.13
N VAL A 56 -1.69 3.72 -4.12
CA VAL A 56 -2.16 3.16 -5.38
C VAL A 56 -1.68 1.72 -5.44
N SER A 57 -2.62 0.78 -5.41
CA SER A 57 -2.32 -0.64 -5.51
C SER A 57 -2.66 -1.17 -6.91
N LEU A 58 -1.74 -1.94 -7.50
CA LEU A 58 -1.88 -2.52 -8.83
C LEU A 58 -1.94 -4.05 -8.69
N GLY A 59 -3.08 -4.65 -8.98
CA GLY A 59 -3.25 -6.12 -8.92
C GLY A 59 -2.95 -6.71 -7.54
N ALA A 60 -3.20 -5.95 -6.46
CA ALA A 60 -3.05 -6.41 -5.09
C ALA A 60 -4.42 -6.73 -4.45
N PRO A 61 -4.65 -7.97 -3.99
CA PRO A 61 -5.86 -8.27 -3.23
C PRO A 61 -5.83 -7.55 -1.87
N GLN A 62 -6.96 -6.97 -1.50
CA GLN A 62 -7.21 -6.23 -0.27
C GLN A 62 -7.85 -7.08 0.82
N LEU A 63 -8.51 -8.18 0.43
CA LEU A 63 -9.09 -9.19 1.31
C LEU A 63 -8.41 -10.53 1.09
N GLY A 64 -8.21 -11.27 2.19
CA GLY A 64 -7.73 -12.64 2.14
C GLY A 64 -8.73 -13.58 1.47
N PRO A 65 -8.29 -14.81 1.14
CA PRO A 65 -9.18 -15.82 0.58
C PRO A 65 -10.20 -16.33 1.64
N PRO A 66 -11.31 -16.97 1.23
CA PRO A 66 -12.28 -17.60 2.12
C PRO A 66 -11.66 -18.66 3.04
N PRO A 67 -12.36 -19.00 4.14
CA PRO A 67 -12.05 -20.21 4.91
C PRO A 67 -12.00 -21.40 3.93
N ASP A 68 -11.03 -22.29 4.09
CA ASP A 68 -10.82 -23.50 3.26
C ASP A 68 -10.10 -23.30 1.92
N VAL A 69 -9.75 -22.07 1.54
CA VAL A 69 -8.86 -21.81 0.40
C VAL A 69 -7.43 -21.58 0.87
N ALA A 70 -6.46 -22.25 0.26
CA ALA A 70 -5.05 -22.10 0.60
C ALA A 70 -4.57 -20.65 0.44
N ASP A 71 -4.14 -20.05 1.55
CA ASP A 71 -3.67 -18.66 1.57
C ASP A 71 -2.17 -18.57 1.27
N GLN A 72 -1.83 -18.14 0.05
CA GLN A 72 -0.45 -17.90 -0.40
C GLN A 72 0.25 -16.78 0.38
N THR A 73 -0.51 -15.90 1.03
CA THR A 73 0.01 -14.83 1.88
C THR A 73 0.14 -15.26 3.34
N ARG A 74 -0.21 -16.50 3.66
CA ARG A 74 -0.15 -17.09 5.02
C ARG A 74 -0.84 -16.23 6.08
N GLY A 75 -2.02 -15.70 5.75
CA GLY A 75 -2.82 -14.86 6.63
C GLY A 75 -2.41 -13.39 6.63
N THR A 76 -1.38 -12.98 5.87
CA THR A 76 -0.88 -11.60 5.90
C THR A 76 -1.95 -10.60 5.45
N VAL A 77 -2.60 -10.85 4.32
CA VAL A 77 -3.65 -9.95 3.79
C VAL A 77 -4.88 -9.97 4.71
N THR A 78 -5.26 -11.13 5.23
CA THR A 78 -6.34 -11.28 6.21
C THR A 78 -6.06 -10.47 7.48
N ASN A 79 -4.88 -10.64 8.07
CA ASN A 79 -4.48 -9.93 9.28
C ASN A 79 -4.46 -8.41 9.06
N LEU A 80 -3.93 -7.97 7.92
CA LEU A 80 -3.90 -6.56 7.58
C LEU A 80 -5.30 -5.97 7.44
N ASN A 81 -6.21 -6.68 6.78
CA ASN A 81 -7.60 -6.22 6.66
C ASN A 81 -8.31 -6.12 8.02
N LEU A 82 -8.00 -7.01 8.97
CA LEU A 82 -8.57 -6.92 10.33
C LEU A 82 -8.04 -5.70 11.11
N ARG A 83 -6.77 -5.35 10.93
CA ARG A 83 -6.14 -4.23 11.65
C ARG A 83 -6.39 -2.87 10.99
N ALA A 84 -6.54 -2.87 9.68
CA ALA A 84 -6.60 -1.70 8.81
C ALA A 84 -7.63 -1.92 7.69
N PRO A 85 -8.94 -2.01 8.02
CA PRO A 85 -9.97 -2.41 7.08
C PRO A 85 -10.18 -1.36 5.98
N GLY A 86 -10.22 -1.83 4.73
CA GLY A 86 -10.43 -0.98 3.57
C GLY A 86 -9.55 0.28 3.55
N ALA A 87 -10.17 1.43 3.32
CA ALA A 87 -9.53 2.74 3.31
C ALA A 87 -9.55 3.40 4.70
N PHE A 88 -8.98 2.74 5.72
CA PHE A 88 -9.10 3.14 7.14
C PHE A 88 -8.53 4.53 7.49
N LEU A 89 -7.57 5.06 6.72
CA LEU A 89 -7.08 6.43 6.88
C LEU A 89 -7.74 7.43 5.93
N SER A 90 -8.76 7.02 5.18
CA SER A 90 -9.53 7.94 4.35
C SER A 90 -10.33 8.92 5.21
N SER A 91 -10.74 10.04 4.62
CA SER A 91 -11.57 11.04 5.28
C SER A 91 -13.03 10.59 5.50
N ALA A 92 -13.38 9.34 5.18
CA ALA A 92 -14.72 8.81 5.42
C ALA A 92 -15.00 8.78 6.92
N GLY A 93 -15.55 9.88 7.46
CA GLY A 93 -15.84 10.09 8.89
C GLY A 93 -15.14 11.29 9.54
N SER A 94 -14.21 11.97 8.86
CA SER A 94 -13.52 13.16 9.39
C SER A 94 -13.73 14.38 8.49
N SER A 95 -14.07 15.53 9.09
CA SER A 95 -14.29 16.79 8.37
C SER A 95 -13.01 17.39 7.78
N SER A 96 -11.83 16.85 8.11
CA SER A 96 -10.56 17.36 7.63
C SER A 96 -9.92 16.45 6.59
N LEU A 97 -9.87 16.93 5.34
CA LEU A 97 -9.13 16.30 4.23
C LEU A 97 -7.61 16.46 4.36
N VAL A 98 -7.14 17.33 5.25
CA VAL A 98 -5.73 17.74 5.32
C VAL A 98 -4.82 16.57 5.71
N ASN A 99 -5.33 15.61 6.50
CA ASN A 99 -4.59 14.46 7.01
C ASN A 99 -5.19 13.11 6.57
N SER A 100 -5.99 13.09 5.50
CA SER A 100 -6.48 11.83 4.93
C SER A 100 -5.47 11.22 3.97
N VAL A 101 -5.56 9.89 3.81
CA VAL A 101 -4.84 9.12 2.80
C VAL A 101 -5.86 8.64 1.77
N ALA A 102 -5.61 8.91 0.49
CA ALA A 102 -6.43 8.36 -0.59
C ALA A 102 -6.01 6.91 -0.89
N TYR A 103 -6.98 6.07 -1.25
CA TYR A 103 -6.74 4.67 -1.62
C TYR A 103 -7.30 4.43 -3.01
N VAL A 104 -6.47 3.88 -3.90
CA VAL A 104 -6.86 3.50 -5.25
C VAL A 104 -6.41 2.06 -5.48
N THR A 105 -7.34 1.21 -5.92
CA THR A 105 -7.05 -0.16 -6.34
C THR A 105 -7.31 -0.27 -7.83
N VAL A 106 -6.26 -0.59 -8.59
CA VAL A 106 -6.33 -0.84 -10.02
C VAL A 106 -6.11 -2.32 -10.24
N ALA A 107 -7.08 -2.98 -10.86
CA ALA A 107 -6.93 -4.38 -11.21
C ALA A 107 -7.72 -4.67 -12.50
N SER A 108 -7.15 -5.52 -13.36
CA SER A 108 -7.75 -5.87 -14.65
C SER A 108 -8.73 -7.04 -14.51
N GLY A 109 -9.68 -7.18 -15.43
CA GLY A 109 -10.61 -8.32 -15.45
C GLY A 109 -9.91 -9.69 -15.56
N ARG A 110 -8.61 -9.74 -15.90
CA ARG A 110 -7.82 -10.99 -15.87
C ARG A 110 -7.40 -11.42 -14.46
N ILE A 111 -7.43 -10.51 -13.50
CA ILE A 111 -6.97 -10.73 -12.12
C ILE A 111 -8.15 -10.67 -11.14
N VAL A 112 -9.14 -9.81 -11.40
CA VAL A 112 -10.28 -9.51 -10.51
C VAL A 112 -11.37 -10.59 -10.60
N GLY A 113 -11.08 -11.79 -11.10
CA GLY A 113 -12.10 -12.84 -11.23
C GLY A 113 -13.38 -12.37 -11.94
N ASP A 114 -14.53 -12.92 -11.55
CA ASP A 114 -15.82 -12.70 -12.23
C ASP A 114 -16.91 -12.23 -11.25
N ALA A 115 -17.45 -11.04 -11.53
CA ALA A 115 -18.54 -10.41 -10.80
C ALA A 115 -19.91 -11.08 -11.00
N SER A 116 -20.01 -12.07 -11.88
CA SER A 116 -21.21 -12.87 -12.12
C SER A 116 -21.09 -14.30 -11.58
N ALA A 117 -19.89 -14.75 -11.20
CA ALA A 117 -19.66 -16.09 -10.70
C ALA A 117 -20.43 -16.40 -9.39
N PRO A 118 -20.75 -17.68 -9.11
CA PRO A 118 -21.48 -18.06 -7.90
C PRO A 118 -20.80 -17.57 -6.60
N PRO A 119 -21.56 -17.12 -5.58
CA PRO A 119 -21.04 -16.87 -4.23
C PRO A 119 -20.18 -18.03 -3.71
N GLY A 120 -19.03 -17.72 -3.10
CA GLY A 120 -18.09 -18.72 -2.57
C GLY A 120 -17.17 -19.37 -3.61
N SER A 121 -17.41 -19.20 -4.92
CA SER A 121 -16.48 -19.69 -5.95
C SER A 121 -15.16 -18.92 -5.97
N THR A 122 -14.08 -19.55 -6.47
CA THR A 122 -12.76 -18.90 -6.63
C THR A 122 -12.84 -17.62 -7.46
N ALA A 123 -13.61 -17.62 -8.55
CA ALA A 123 -13.75 -16.44 -9.41
C ALA A 123 -14.50 -15.29 -8.72
N ARG A 124 -15.54 -15.59 -7.93
CA ARG A 124 -16.24 -14.59 -7.12
C ARG A 124 -15.37 -14.05 -6.00
N THR A 125 -14.64 -14.93 -5.33
CA THR A 125 -13.68 -14.58 -4.29
C THR A 125 -12.63 -13.62 -4.82
N ALA A 126 -12.00 -13.96 -5.95
CA ALA A 126 -11.00 -13.12 -6.59
C ALA A 126 -11.59 -11.73 -6.90
N TYR A 127 -12.85 -11.64 -7.35
CA TYR A 127 -13.52 -10.35 -7.56
C TYR A 127 -13.68 -9.52 -6.29
N ASN A 128 -14.19 -10.13 -5.22
CA ASN A 128 -14.40 -9.44 -3.96
C ASN A 128 -13.08 -8.98 -3.32
N SER A 129 -11.97 -9.68 -3.57
CA SER A 129 -10.67 -9.33 -3.02
C SER A 129 -10.12 -7.97 -3.50
N TYR A 130 -10.63 -7.35 -4.57
CA TYR A 130 -10.14 -6.05 -5.06
C TYR A 130 -11.08 -4.87 -4.77
N LYS A 131 -12.13 -5.09 -3.97
CA LYS A 131 -13.11 -4.07 -3.60
C LYS A 131 -12.78 -3.37 -2.29
#